data_AF-A0AA97A5X1-F1
#
_entry.id   AF-A0AA97A5X1-F1
#
_cell.length_a   1.000
_cell.length_b   1.000
_cell.length_c   1.000
_cell.angle_alpha   90.00
_cell.angle_beta   90.00
_cell.angle_gamma   90.00
#
_symmetry.space_group_name_H-M   'P 1'
#
loop_
_entity.id
_entity.type
_entity.pdbx_description
1 polymer ?
#
loop_
_entity_poly.entity_id
_entity_poly.type
_entity_poly.pdbx_seq_one_letter_code
_entity_poly.pdbx_strand_id
1 'polypeptide(L)'
;MAIVKAVSNAIYEDLQNIEEDDAFEEAEKIWQQLKINPYLGEPLFDRPDLDIYLEGCYKIYFYQKKYRFVYTINDVNEIIVVIIIAIGKRDKLEVYREADKRLGES
;
A
#
# COMPACT_ATOMS: atom_id res chain seq x y z
N MET A 1 14.49 9.39 -8.08
CA MET A 1 14.12 9.02 -6.71
C MET A 1 12.72 9.56 -6.47
N ALA A 2 11.78 8.71 -6.07
CA ALA A 2 10.41 9.07 -5.80
C ALA A 2 10.22 9.53 -4.35
N ILE A 3 9.20 10.34 -4.13
CA ILE A 3 8.78 10.76 -2.80
C ILE A 3 7.67 9.82 -2.35
N VAL A 4 7.90 9.09 -1.25
CA VAL A 4 6.90 8.21 -0.65
C VAL A 4 6.20 8.96 0.49
N LYS A 5 4.87 9.03 0.45
CA LYS A 5 4.02 9.68 1.45
C LYS A 5 2.91 8.72 1.90
N ALA A 6 2.51 8.83 3.15
CA ALA A 6 1.27 8.22 3.62
C ALA A 6 0.06 9.06 3.15
N VAL A 7 -1.05 8.41 2.80
CA VAL A 7 -2.32 9.11 2.49
C VAL A 7 -2.89 9.80 3.73
N SER A 8 -2.67 9.20 4.90
CA SER A 8 -3.15 9.69 6.19
C SER A 8 -2.30 9.14 7.34
N ASN A 9 -2.53 9.63 8.55
CA ASN A 9 -1.82 9.12 9.74
C ASN A 9 -2.16 7.65 10.06
N ALA A 10 -3.27 7.11 9.54
CA ALA A 10 -3.66 5.73 9.75
C ALA A 10 -2.62 4.73 9.21
N ILE A 11 -1.77 5.13 8.26
CA ILE A 11 -0.66 4.29 7.77
C ILE A 11 0.36 4.00 8.88
N TYR A 12 0.57 4.93 9.80
CA TYR A 12 1.49 4.70 10.92
C TYR A 12 0.88 3.76 11.96
N GLU A 13 -0.45 3.81 12.14
CA GLU A 13 -1.18 2.85 12.96
C GLU A 13 -1.15 1.45 12.32
N ASP A 14 -1.36 1.35 11.01
CA ASP A 14 -1.23 0.12 10.25
C ASP A 14 0.16 -0.54 10.46
N LEU A 15 1.24 0.25 10.43
CA LEU A 15 2.60 -0.21 10.71
C LEU A 15 2.76 -0.68 12.16
N GLN A 16 2.21 0.06 13.14
CA GLN A 16 2.25 -0.31 14.55
C GLN A 16 1.44 -1.58 14.86
N ASN A 17 0.43 -1.90 14.05
CA ASN A 17 -0.39 -3.09 14.18
C ASN A 17 0.24 -4.35 13.56
N ILE A 18 1.43 -4.26 12.95
CA ILE A 18 2.19 -5.43 12.52
C ILE A 18 2.68 -6.17 13.76
N GLU A 19 2.22 -7.42 13.91
CA GLU A 19 2.48 -8.22 15.12
C GLU A 19 3.93 -8.73 15.21
N GLU A 20 4.58 -8.90 14.06
CA GLU A 20 5.93 -9.48 13.98
C GLU A 20 6.99 -8.44 13.68
N ASP A 21 8.00 -8.34 14.54
CA ASP A 21 9.12 -7.40 14.39
C ASP A 21 9.82 -7.54 13.02
N ASP A 22 10.07 -8.78 12.58
CA ASP A 22 10.66 -9.05 11.27
C ASP A 22 9.80 -8.52 10.10
N ALA A 23 8.47 -8.58 10.25
CA ALA A 23 7.55 -8.06 9.25
C ALA A 23 7.55 -6.52 9.25
N PHE A 24 7.69 -5.88 10.41
CA PHE A 24 7.84 -4.44 10.52
C PHE A 24 9.13 -3.97 9.83
N GLU A 25 10.25 -4.64 10.08
CA GLU A 25 11.52 -4.33 9.39
C GLU A 25 11.42 -4.51 7.87
N GLU A 26 10.71 -5.54 7.40
CA GLU A 26 10.49 -5.77 5.97
C GLU A 26 9.61 -4.66 5.36
N ALA A 27 8.59 -4.18 6.08
CA ALA A 27 7.77 -3.06 5.67
C ALA A 27 8.59 -1.75 5.54
N GLU A 28 9.49 -1.47 6.50
CA GLU A 28 10.40 -0.33 6.41
C GLU A 28 11.35 -0.44 5.19
N LYS A 29 11.88 -1.63 4.91
CA LYS A 29 12.71 -1.89 3.73
C LYS A 29 11.93 -1.62 2.44
N ILE A 30 10.69 -2.08 2.34
CA ILE A 30 9.81 -1.81 1.19
C ILE A 30 9.58 -0.31 1.02
N TRP A 31 9.33 0.42 2.11
CA TRP A 31 9.18 1.88 2.06
C TRP A 31 10.40 2.57 1.43
N GLN A 32 11.62 2.14 1.79
CA GLN A 32 12.84 2.68 1.17
C GLN A 32 12.99 2.25 -0.29
N GLN A 33 12.65 1.00 -0.63
CA GLN A 33 12.72 0.51 -2.00
C GLN A 33 11.76 1.27 -2.93
N LEU A 34 10.57 1.65 -2.47
CA LEU A 34 9.62 2.47 -3.25
C LEU A 34 10.15 3.86 -3.59
N LYS A 35 11.07 4.43 -2.79
CA LYS A 35 11.77 5.68 -3.15
C LYS A 35 12.70 5.48 -4.34
N ILE A 36 13.19 4.27 -4.57
CA ILE A 36 14.13 3.94 -5.64
C ILE A 36 13.37 3.48 -6.89
N ASN A 37 12.44 2.53 -6.72
CA ASN A 37 11.61 1.96 -7.77
C ASN A 37 10.12 1.97 -7.37
N PRO A 38 9.36 2.99 -7.81
CA PRO A 38 7.92 3.09 -7.59
C PRO A 38 7.12 1.94 -8.18
N TYR A 39 7.62 1.28 -9.22
CA TYR A 39 6.91 0.19 -9.93
C TYR A 39 7.31 -1.20 -9.42
N LEU A 40 7.76 -1.30 -8.16
CA LEU A 40 8.17 -2.56 -7.53
C LEU A 40 6.99 -3.55 -7.36
N GLY A 41 5.78 -3.03 -7.17
CA GLY A 41 4.58 -3.82 -6.96
C GLY A 41 3.91 -4.33 -8.23
N GLU A 42 2.99 -5.27 -8.04
CA GLU A 42 2.09 -5.76 -9.07
C GLU A 42 0.86 -4.84 -9.18
N PRO A 43 0.36 -4.53 -10.40
CA PRO A 43 -0.87 -3.75 -10.53
C PRO A 43 -2.07 -4.48 -9.92
N LEU A 44 -2.97 -3.69 -9.34
CA LEU A 44 -4.29 -4.12 -8.90
C LEU A 44 -5.31 -3.81 -10.00
N PHE A 45 -6.41 -4.56 -9.96
CA PHE A 45 -7.54 -4.43 -10.87
C PHE A 45 -8.82 -4.39 -10.05
N ASP A 46 -9.83 -3.76 -10.61
CA ASP A 46 -11.16 -3.74 -10.01
C ASP A 46 -11.73 -5.14 -9.83
N ARG A 47 -12.51 -5.27 -8.77
CA ARG A 47 -13.29 -6.46 -8.42
C ARG A 47 -14.73 -6.05 -8.17
N PRO A 48 -15.50 -5.74 -9.23
CA PRO A 48 -16.91 -5.37 -9.09
C PRO A 48 -17.75 -6.47 -8.45
N ASP A 49 -17.33 -7.73 -8.57
CA ASP A 49 -17.93 -8.88 -7.90
C ASP A 49 -17.85 -8.80 -6.36
N LEU A 50 -16.95 -7.97 -5.84
CA LEU A 50 -16.70 -7.77 -4.41
C LEU A 50 -16.95 -6.32 -3.97
N ASP A 51 -17.39 -5.46 -4.88
CA ASP A 51 -17.52 -4.00 -4.67
C ASP A 51 -16.20 -3.37 -4.18
N ILE A 52 -15.10 -3.64 -4.90
CA ILE A 52 -13.76 -3.10 -4.62
C ILE A 52 -13.19 -2.52 -5.91
N TYR A 53 -12.80 -1.25 -5.93
CA TYR A 53 -12.25 -0.57 -7.11
C TYR A 53 -10.85 -0.04 -6.82
N LEU A 54 -9.83 -0.69 -7.37
CA LEU A 54 -8.41 -0.47 -7.08
C LEU A 54 -7.56 -0.37 -8.35
N GLU A 55 -8.18 -0.18 -9.52
CA GLU A 55 -7.46 0.17 -10.75
C GLU A 55 -6.56 1.40 -10.52
N GLY A 56 -5.34 1.37 -11.07
CA GLY A 56 -4.31 2.38 -10.82
C GLY A 56 -3.52 2.20 -9.51
N CYS A 57 -3.89 1.27 -8.63
CA CYS A 57 -3.09 0.91 -7.46
C CYS A 57 -2.15 -0.26 -7.74
N TYR A 58 -1.18 -0.44 -6.85
CA TYR A 58 -0.18 -1.51 -6.86
C TYR A 58 -0.16 -2.22 -5.51
N LYS A 59 0.29 -3.48 -5.52
CA LYS A 59 0.51 -4.28 -4.31
C LYS A 59 1.91 -4.88 -4.24
N ILE A 60 2.47 -4.98 -3.05
CA ILE A 60 3.65 -5.80 -2.75
C ILE A 60 3.27 -6.80 -1.65
N TYR A 61 3.58 -8.08 -1.87
CA TYR A 61 3.50 -9.09 -0.82
C TYR A 61 4.80 -9.14 -0.03
N PHE A 62 4.71 -9.25 1.28
CA PHE A 62 5.88 -9.39 2.14
C PHE A 62 5.58 -10.32 3.32
N TYR A 63 6.62 -10.73 4.05
CA TYR A 63 6.56 -11.63 5.19
C TYR A 63 5.71 -12.88 4.90
N GLN A 64 6.22 -13.73 4.02
CA GLN A 64 5.55 -14.97 3.58
C GLN A 64 4.12 -14.74 3.05
N LYS A 65 3.87 -13.56 2.45
CA LYS A 65 2.56 -13.13 1.91
C LYS A 65 1.48 -12.92 2.99
N LYS A 66 1.84 -12.87 4.28
CA LYS A 66 0.90 -12.55 5.38
C LYS A 66 0.39 -11.12 5.28
N TYR A 67 1.26 -10.20 4.87
CA TYR A 67 0.96 -8.78 4.75
C TYR A 67 1.04 -8.29 3.31
N ARG A 68 0.43 -7.13 3.07
CA ARG A 68 0.53 -6.41 1.81
C ARG A 68 0.74 -4.92 2.03
N PHE A 69 1.49 -4.35 1.10
CA PHE A 69 1.65 -2.93 0.94
C PHE A 69 0.80 -2.48 -0.25
N VAL A 70 -0.15 -1.55 -0.07
CA VAL A 70 -1.02 -1.03 -1.15
C VAL A 70 -0.76 0.46 -1.36
N TYR A 71 -0.46 0.84 -2.59
CA TYR A 71 -0.08 2.21 -2.92
C TYR A 71 -0.50 2.59 -4.34
N THR A 72 -0.57 3.89 -4.60
CA THR A 72 -0.74 4.45 -5.94
C THR A 72 0.46 5.32 -6.33
N ILE A 73 0.64 5.53 -7.63
CA ILE A 73 1.72 6.32 -8.20
C ILE A 73 1.10 7.53 -8.90
N ASN A 74 1.35 8.73 -8.38
CA ASN A 74 0.99 9.98 -9.03
C ASN A 74 2.22 10.56 -9.71
N ASP A 75 2.19 10.61 -11.04
CA ASP A 75 3.19 11.33 -11.84
C ASP A 75 2.69 12.76 -12.09
N VAL A 76 3.19 13.71 -11.29
CA VAL A 76 2.85 15.12 -11.42
C VAL A 76 4.14 15.90 -11.64
N ASN A 77 4.25 16.58 -12.79
CA ASN A 77 5.40 17.44 -13.13
C ASN A 77 6.76 16.72 -13.03
N GLU A 78 6.88 15.50 -13.57
CA GLU A 78 8.10 14.67 -13.56
C GLU A 78 8.57 14.22 -12.16
N ILE A 79 7.74 14.46 -11.13
CA ILE A 79 7.97 13.99 -9.77
C ILE A 79 7.06 12.79 -9.54
N ILE A 80 7.67 11.61 -9.39
CA ILE A 80 6.93 10.43 -8.98
C ILE A 80 6.64 10.51 -7.49
N VAL A 81 5.35 10.62 -7.14
CA VAL A 81 4.86 10.59 -5.76
C VAL A 81 4.13 9.28 -5.52
N VAL A 82 4.65 8.49 -4.58
CA VAL A 82 4.03 7.24 -4.14
C VAL A 82 3.19 7.52 -2.91
N ILE A 83 1.88 7.29 -2.97
CA ILE A 83 0.95 7.51 -1.86
C ILE A 83 0.52 6.16 -1.29
N ILE A 84 0.84 5.91 -0.02
CA ILE A 84 0.48 4.67 0.68
C ILE A 84 -0.94 4.82 1.18
N ILE A 85 -1.84 3.93 0.74
CA ILE A 85 -3.27 4.00 1.05
C ILE A 85 -3.63 3.12 2.25
N ALA A 86 -3.07 1.92 2.34
CA ALA A 86 -3.22 1.03 3.49
C ALA A 86 -2.08 0.02 3.59
N ILE A 87 -1.78 -0.40 4.82
CA ILE A 87 -0.91 -1.54 5.13
C ILE A 87 -1.70 -2.45 6.07
N GLY A 88 -1.66 -3.76 5.88
CA GLY A 88 -2.47 -4.64 6.73
C GLY A 88 -2.48 -6.11 6.32
N LYS A 89 -3.23 -6.90 7.09
CA LYS A 89 -3.36 -8.35 6.89
C LYS A 89 -4.02 -8.66 5.55
N ARG A 90 -3.56 -9.75 4.92
CA ARG A 90 -4.22 -10.30 3.73
C ARG A 90 -5.59 -10.89 4.04
N ASP A 91 -5.79 -11.36 5.27
CA ASP A 91 -6.96 -12.15 5.64
C ASP A 91 -8.27 -11.41 5.35
N LYS A 92 -9.27 -12.14 4.86
CA LYS A 92 -10.63 -11.63 4.55
C LYS A 92 -10.69 -10.33 3.73
N LEU A 93 -9.64 -10.01 2.96
CA LEU A 93 -9.53 -8.77 2.17
C LEU A 93 -9.51 -7.49 3.01
N GLU A 94 -9.13 -7.58 4.29
CA GLU A 94 -9.17 -6.46 5.25
C GLU A 94 -8.43 -5.23 4.73
N VAL A 95 -7.17 -5.38 4.33
CA VAL A 95 -6.35 -4.26 3.80
C VAL A 95 -6.94 -3.63 2.53
N TYR A 96 -7.69 -4.38 1.72
CA TYR A 96 -8.31 -3.84 0.51
C TYR A 96 -9.57 -3.06 0.80
N ARG A 97 -10.41 -3.53 1.74
CA ARG A 97 -11.59 -2.79 2.19
C ARG A 97 -11.21 -1.48 2.86
N GLU A 98 -10.15 -1.50 3.66
CA GLU A 98 -9.64 -0.31 4.32
C GLU A 98 -9.07 0.69 3.30
N ALA A 99 -8.36 0.20 2.27
CA ALA A 99 -7.87 1.07 1.20
C ALA A 99 -9.00 1.73 0.40
N ASP A 100 -10.01 0.95 -0.01
CA ASP A 100 -11.18 1.43 -0.77
C ASP A 100 -11.96 2.50 0.01
N LYS A 101 -12.21 2.25 1.31
CA LYS A 101 -12.83 3.23 2.20
C LYS A 101 -12.04 4.54 2.28
N ARG A 102 -10.72 4.48 2.46
CA ARG A 102 -9.85 5.68 2.57
C ARG A 102 -9.80 6.48 1.26
N LEU A 103 -9.95 5.83 0.11
CA LEU A 103 -10.04 6.51 -1.19
C LEU A 103 -11.39 7.22 -1.40
N GLY A 104 -12.49 6.64 -0.92
CA GLY A 104 -13.84 7.23 -1.02
C GLY A 104 -14.10 8.40 -0.06
N GLU A 105 -13.30 8.57 0.98
CA GLU A 105 -13.39 9.66 1.96
C GLU A 105 -12.55 10.92 1.60
N SER A 106 -11.92 10.93 0.41
CA SER A 106 -11.01 12.00 -0.05
C SER A 106 -11.68 13.09 -0.89
#